data_AF-G8NWA9-F1
#
_entry.id   AF-G8NWA9-F1
#
_cell.length_a   1.000
_cell.length_b   1.000
_cell.length_c   1.000
_cell.angle_alpha   90.00
_cell.angle_beta   90.00
_cell.angle_gamma   90.00
#
_symmetry.space_group_name_H-M   'P 1'
#
loop_
_entity.id
_entity.type
_entity.pdbx_description
1 polymer ?
#
loop_
_entity_poly.entity_id
_entity_poly.type
_entity_poly.pdbx_seq_one_letter_code
_entity_poly.pdbx_strand_id
1 'polypeptide(L)'
;MKDLAKFDAQYDSSHEDTALQTRGLFLRRFPLHSLDKLMLDDYVVGHNEPSFCNLVESGTKMWANIQGATSFKFGIYFGRTKSDPTRKYRFAEKFGTSEKEAFAVVKAALLDLVALGAAPSPDFVAIDANPLSQMFKAKILSLYYSERFLAVCSPEHLDMLGEIMGFDVNLPRSKYQNLLLKAKSGNSLTAKWSEPKFMAYLYKVYVRGDRAIGSPIDKPRVKKHRRVDFEEMQNQRSKIGRIAEEYALAWEKERLIGARLEHRVKNIEDRRDHPGYGHDFLSFNTNNKHRFIEVKCVAKLSDGHRFFLSDNEHQTSLTKEHREAYYFYLVFLGRDGRPADLLAVLAEQLYPKAEMLPSSYEVRFDRCEFHKTAE
;
A
#
# COMPACT_ATOMS: atom_id res chain seq x y z
N MET A 1 5.10 8.81 24.20
CA MET A 1 4.10 8.69 23.10
C MET A 1 2.71 9.02 23.62
N LYS A 2 1.97 9.92 22.95
CA LYS A 2 0.64 10.43 23.36
C LYS A 2 -0.49 9.88 22.48
N ASP A 3 -1.73 9.86 22.95
CA ASP A 3 -2.95 9.55 22.16
C ASP A 3 -2.96 8.22 21.39
N LEU A 4 -2.18 7.23 21.82
CA LEU A 4 -2.01 5.97 21.08
C LEU A 4 -3.35 5.22 20.89
N ALA A 5 -4.13 5.05 21.96
CA ALA A 5 -5.42 4.34 21.89
C ALA A 5 -6.44 5.06 21.01
N LYS A 6 -6.46 6.40 21.07
CA LYS A 6 -7.33 7.23 20.23
C LYS A 6 -6.93 7.14 18.76
N PHE A 7 -5.63 7.17 18.47
CA PHE A 7 -5.13 6.97 17.11
C PHE A 7 -5.50 5.58 16.58
N ASP A 8 -5.29 4.54 17.39
CA ASP A 8 -5.55 3.14 17.03
C ASP A 8 -7.00 2.93 16.60
N ALA A 9 -7.94 3.43 17.43
CA ALA A 9 -9.37 3.29 17.21
C ALA A 9 -9.87 4.05 15.97
N GLN A 10 -9.18 5.11 15.56
CA GLN A 10 -9.55 5.96 14.42
C GLN A 10 -8.73 5.66 13.15
N TYR A 11 -7.82 4.69 13.21
CA TYR A 11 -6.88 4.46 12.12
C TYR A 11 -7.58 3.77 10.94
N ASP A 12 -7.54 4.44 9.79
CA ASP A 12 -7.96 3.88 8.51
C ASP A 12 -6.82 3.03 7.94
N SER A 13 -7.06 1.73 7.80
CA SER A 13 -6.05 0.77 7.35
C SER A 13 -5.80 0.78 5.83
N SER A 14 -6.62 1.48 5.04
CA SER A 14 -6.45 1.52 3.57
C SER A 14 -5.07 2.02 3.15
N HIS A 15 -4.57 3.08 3.81
CA HIS A 15 -3.24 3.61 3.56
C HIS A 15 -2.14 2.61 3.90
N GLU A 16 -2.29 1.89 5.03
CA GLU A 16 -1.36 0.83 5.43
C GLU A 16 -1.34 -0.30 4.40
N ASP A 17 -2.50 -0.75 3.94
CA ASP A 17 -2.58 -1.85 2.99
C ASP A 17 -1.96 -1.46 1.62
N THR A 18 -2.21 -0.26 1.11
CA THR A 18 -1.55 0.23 -0.13
C THR A 18 -0.04 0.40 0.08
N ALA A 19 0.41 0.86 1.24
CA ALA A 19 1.84 0.95 1.54
C ALA A 19 2.52 -0.43 1.54
N LEU A 20 1.86 -1.44 2.12
CA LEU A 20 2.34 -2.82 2.13
C LEU A 20 2.34 -3.41 0.71
N GLN A 21 1.25 -3.28 -0.03
CA GLN A 21 1.17 -3.79 -1.39
C GLN A 21 2.25 -3.18 -2.31
N THR A 22 2.39 -1.85 -2.31
CA THR A 22 3.40 -1.19 -3.14
C THR A 22 4.84 -1.57 -2.76
N ARG A 23 5.11 -1.80 -1.47
CA ARG A 23 6.38 -2.39 -1.02
C ARG A 23 6.60 -3.79 -1.59
N GLY A 24 5.58 -4.66 -1.54
CA GLY A 24 5.69 -6.01 -2.08
C GLY A 24 5.91 -6.04 -3.59
N LEU A 25 5.21 -5.19 -4.33
CA LEU A 25 5.46 -4.99 -5.77
C LEU A 25 6.92 -4.60 -6.04
N PHE A 26 7.46 -3.63 -5.27
CA PHE A 26 8.86 -3.22 -5.37
C PHE A 26 9.82 -4.40 -5.11
N LEU A 27 9.63 -5.14 -4.01
CA LEU A 27 10.49 -6.27 -3.64
C LEU A 27 10.46 -7.39 -4.67
N ARG A 28 9.29 -7.64 -5.29
CA ARG A 28 9.15 -8.63 -6.36
C ARG A 28 9.88 -8.19 -7.64
N ARG A 29 9.81 -6.90 -8.00
CA ARG A 29 10.44 -6.37 -9.23
C ARG A 29 11.96 -6.24 -9.10
N PHE A 30 12.44 -5.89 -7.91
CA PHE A 30 13.84 -5.66 -7.59
C PHE A 30 14.27 -6.42 -6.33
N PRO A 31 14.29 -7.77 -6.37
CA PRO A 31 14.80 -8.54 -5.24
C PRO A 31 16.30 -8.30 -5.06
N LEU A 32 16.79 -8.45 -3.82
CA LEU A 32 18.20 -8.17 -3.48
C LEU A 32 19.20 -8.89 -4.40
N HIS A 33 18.92 -10.15 -4.74
CA HIS A 33 19.78 -11.00 -5.57
C HIS A 33 19.82 -10.61 -7.06
N SER A 34 19.02 -9.64 -7.50
CA SER A 34 19.03 -9.14 -8.89
C SER A 34 19.64 -7.75 -9.02
N LEU A 35 19.98 -7.07 -7.91
CA LEU A 35 20.49 -5.70 -7.95
C LEU A 35 21.87 -5.61 -8.62
N ASP A 36 22.68 -6.66 -8.53
CA ASP A 36 23.97 -6.80 -9.20
C ASP A 36 23.84 -6.84 -10.74
N LYS A 37 22.66 -7.21 -11.25
CA LYS A 37 22.34 -7.27 -12.69
C LYS A 37 21.62 -6.03 -13.21
N LEU A 38 21.37 -5.03 -12.36
CA LEU A 38 20.63 -3.83 -12.74
C LEU A 38 21.35 -3.04 -13.84
N MET A 39 20.62 -2.72 -14.91
CA MET A 39 21.10 -1.89 -16.01
C MET A 39 20.70 -0.42 -15.79
N LEU A 40 21.39 0.51 -16.47
CA LEU A 40 21.16 1.95 -16.29
C LEU A 40 19.69 2.34 -16.53
N ASP A 41 19.11 1.87 -17.63
CA ASP A 41 17.73 2.17 -18.02
C ASP A 41 16.70 1.55 -17.06
N ASP A 42 17.03 0.42 -16.42
CA ASP A 42 16.19 -0.19 -15.38
C ASP A 42 16.32 0.52 -14.03
N TYR A 43 17.33 1.40 -13.88
CA TYR A 43 17.59 2.14 -12.65
C TYR A 43 16.96 3.54 -12.64
N VAL A 44 17.15 4.33 -13.70
CA VAL A 44 16.89 5.78 -13.67
C VAL A 44 15.42 6.17 -13.78
N VAL A 45 15.06 7.32 -13.21
CA VAL A 45 13.80 8.00 -13.55
C VAL A 45 13.85 8.64 -14.93
N GLY A 46 12.67 8.81 -15.54
CA GLY A 46 12.50 9.61 -16.74
C GLY A 46 12.92 8.92 -18.03
N HIS A 47 13.21 7.62 -18.00
CA HIS A 47 13.49 6.81 -19.18
C HIS A 47 12.46 5.67 -19.31
N ASN A 48 12.85 4.41 -19.04
CA ASN A 48 11.94 3.27 -19.04
C ASN A 48 11.17 3.21 -17.72
N GLU A 49 9.85 3.02 -17.77
CA GLU A 49 9.01 2.88 -16.57
C GLU A 49 8.25 1.54 -16.58
N PRO A 50 8.12 0.86 -15.42
CA PRO A 50 8.67 1.24 -14.12
C PRO A 50 10.14 0.83 -13.92
N SER A 51 11.01 1.78 -13.57
CA SER A 51 12.40 1.56 -13.14
C SER A 51 12.55 1.50 -11.61
N PHE A 52 13.75 1.18 -11.12
CA PHE A 52 14.08 1.16 -9.70
C PHE A 52 13.78 2.51 -9.04
N CYS A 53 14.34 3.62 -9.55
CA CYS A 53 14.13 4.93 -8.95
C CYS A 53 12.68 5.41 -9.07
N ASN A 54 11.98 5.07 -10.15
CA ASN A 54 10.55 5.36 -10.28
C ASN A 54 9.74 4.65 -9.19
N LEU A 55 9.98 3.36 -8.94
CA LEU A 55 9.29 2.64 -7.88
C LEU A 55 9.67 3.14 -6.47
N VAL A 56 10.95 3.46 -6.23
CA VAL A 56 11.38 4.00 -4.93
C VAL A 56 10.77 5.37 -4.64
N GLU A 57 10.60 6.23 -5.66
CA GLU A 57 10.02 7.57 -5.47
C GLU A 57 8.50 7.60 -5.49
N SER A 58 7.89 7.23 -6.62
CA SER A 58 6.44 7.37 -6.83
C SER A 58 5.70 6.05 -6.58
N GLY A 59 6.26 4.92 -7.00
CA GLY A 59 5.61 3.61 -6.85
C GLY A 59 5.37 3.21 -5.40
N THR A 60 6.25 3.63 -4.48
CA THR A 60 6.14 3.35 -3.04
C THR A 60 5.83 4.61 -2.23
N LYS A 61 5.18 5.62 -2.82
CA LYS A 61 4.86 6.89 -2.14
C LYS A 61 4.06 6.70 -0.85
N MET A 62 3.12 5.74 -0.83
CA MET A 62 2.34 5.43 0.37
C MET A 62 3.21 4.83 1.48
N TRP A 63 4.28 4.11 1.15
CA TRP A 63 5.26 3.65 2.13
C TRP A 63 6.04 4.82 2.76
N ALA A 64 6.47 5.79 1.95
CA ALA A 64 7.08 7.04 2.38
C ALA A 64 7.26 7.98 1.18
N ASN A 65 6.89 9.25 1.31
CA ASN A 65 7.01 10.21 0.23
C ASN A 65 8.40 10.87 0.22
N ILE A 66 9.13 10.74 -0.89
CA ILE A 66 10.41 11.42 -1.15
C ILE A 66 10.37 12.33 -2.39
N GLN A 67 9.17 12.64 -2.89
CA GLN A 67 8.95 13.59 -3.98
C GLN A 67 9.23 15.03 -3.52
N GLY A 68 9.47 15.94 -4.47
CA GLY A 68 9.72 17.36 -4.21
C GLY A 68 11.20 17.74 -4.10
N ALA A 69 12.08 16.76 -3.84
CA ALA A 69 13.53 16.92 -4.00
C ALA A 69 13.99 16.67 -5.45
N THR A 70 15.11 17.26 -5.85
CA THR A 70 15.65 17.13 -7.21
C THR A 70 16.03 15.68 -7.55
N SER A 71 15.96 15.29 -8.83
CA SER A 71 16.33 13.94 -9.28
C SER A 71 17.81 13.60 -9.06
N PHE A 72 18.67 14.59 -8.78
CA PHE A 72 20.06 14.37 -8.35
C PHE A 72 20.17 13.50 -7.09
N LYS A 73 19.11 13.40 -6.28
CA LYS A 73 19.07 12.52 -5.10
C LYS A 73 19.32 11.03 -5.42
N PHE A 74 19.05 10.61 -6.66
CA PHE A 74 19.29 9.26 -7.16
C PHE A 74 20.73 9.04 -7.66
N GLY A 75 21.58 10.06 -7.62
CA GLY A 75 22.95 10.01 -8.14
C GLY A 75 23.03 10.20 -9.66
N ILE A 76 22.26 9.42 -10.43
CA ILE A 76 22.10 9.54 -11.89
C ILE A 76 20.62 9.45 -12.28
N TYR A 77 20.19 10.25 -13.26
CA TYR A 77 18.82 10.26 -13.78
C TYR A 77 18.79 10.64 -15.27
N PHE A 78 17.69 10.34 -15.97
CA PHE A 78 17.48 10.79 -17.35
C PHE A 78 16.46 11.93 -17.40
N GLY A 79 16.87 13.10 -17.92
CA GLY A 79 15.96 14.24 -17.96
C GLY A 79 16.58 15.54 -18.45
N ARG A 80 15.87 16.64 -18.18
CA ARG A 80 16.24 18.02 -18.53
C ARG A 80 16.39 18.89 -17.29
N THR A 81 17.08 20.02 -17.40
CA THR A 81 17.11 21.06 -16.36
C THR A 81 16.44 22.34 -16.88
N LYS A 82 16.27 23.33 -16.01
CA LYS A 82 15.80 24.67 -16.45
C LYS A 82 16.80 25.34 -17.42
N SER A 83 18.09 25.09 -17.22
CA SER A 83 19.18 25.66 -18.02
C SER A 83 19.51 24.88 -19.29
N ASP A 84 19.17 23.59 -19.34
CA ASP A 84 19.44 22.71 -20.49
C ASP A 84 18.22 21.83 -20.77
N PRO A 85 17.43 22.15 -21.81
CA PRO A 85 16.18 21.46 -22.13
C PRO A 85 16.40 20.07 -22.75
N THR A 86 17.63 19.71 -23.11
CA THR A 86 17.96 18.43 -23.73
C THR A 86 17.72 17.30 -22.74
N ARG A 87 17.00 16.24 -23.16
CA ARG A 87 16.88 15.02 -22.36
C ARG A 87 18.12 14.18 -22.57
N LYS A 88 18.86 13.95 -21.49
CA LYS A 88 20.07 13.11 -21.44
C LYS A 88 20.28 12.57 -20.03
N TYR A 89 21.22 11.64 -19.89
CA TYR A 89 21.72 11.23 -18.59
C TYR A 89 22.41 12.40 -17.88
N ARG A 90 22.10 12.56 -16.59
CA ARG A 90 22.61 13.62 -15.72
C ARG A 90 22.96 13.02 -14.37
N PHE A 91 24.10 13.42 -13.84
CA PHE A 91 24.64 12.93 -12.57
C PHE A 91 25.42 14.04 -11.87
N ALA A 92 25.62 13.89 -10.56
CA ALA A 92 26.51 14.78 -9.82
C ALA A 92 27.98 14.38 -10.02
N GLU A 93 28.88 15.35 -10.11
CA GLU A 93 30.32 15.14 -10.38
C GLU A 93 30.98 14.16 -9.41
N LYS A 94 30.52 14.11 -8.16
CA LYS A 94 31.01 13.16 -7.15
C LYS A 94 30.83 11.68 -7.52
N PHE A 95 30.00 11.37 -8.52
CA PHE A 95 29.79 10.00 -8.98
C PHE A 95 30.63 9.63 -10.21
N GLY A 96 31.26 10.60 -10.87
CA GLY A 96 32.13 10.34 -12.02
C GLY A 96 32.08 11.44 -13.07
N THR A 97 32.74 11.18 -14.19
CA THR A 97 32.87 12.11 -15.33
C THR A 97 32.09 11.66 -16.58
N SER A 98 31.56 10.43 -16.58
CA SER A 98 30.73 9.87 -17.64
C SER A 98 29.51 9.15 -17.09
N GLU A 99 28.47 8.95 -17.91
CA GLU A 99 27.26 8.21 -17.51
C GLU A 99 27.56 6.77 -17.05
N LYS A 100 28.51 6.10 -17.72
CA LYS A 100 28.92 4.73 -17.43
C LYS A 100 29.62 4.65 -16.07
N GLU A 101 30.53 5.58 -15.81
CA GLU A 101 31.24 5.68 -14.53
C GLU A 101 30.28 6.04 -13.39
N ALA A 102 29.46 7.07 -13.59
CA ALA A 102 28.46 7.51 -12.63
C ALA A 102 27.50 6.39 -12.24
N PHE A 103 27.00 5.62 -13.21
CA PHE A 103 26.15 4.48 -12.92
C PHE A 103 26.90 3.37 -12.18
N ALA A 104 28.14 3.05 -12.57
CA ALA A 104 28.93 2.04 -11.89
C ALA A 104 29.15 2.38 -10.41
N VAL A 105 29.50 3.64 -10.10
CA VAL A 105 29.68 4.12 -8.72
C VAL A 105 28.37 4.12 -7.95
N VAL A 106 27.27 4.60 -8.55
CA VAL A 106 25.94 4.61 -7.92
C VAL A 106 25.46 3.18 -7.63
N LYS A 107 25.66 2.25 -8.57
CA LYS A 107 25.30 0.84 -8.41
C LYS A 107 26.14 0.18 -7.31
N ALA A 108 27.45 0.43 -7.28
CA ALA A 108 28.31 -0.06 -6.21
C ALA A 108 27.85 0.49 -4.85
N ALA A 109 27.50 1.78 -4.76
CA ALA A 109 26.98 2.38 -3.54
C ALA A 109 25.62 1.80 -3.12
N LEU A 110 24.73 1.47 -4.08
CA LEU A 110 23.47 0.78 -3.80
C LEU A 110 23.71 -0.63 -3.22
N LEU A 111 24.61 -1.41 -3.85
CA LEU A 111 24.96 -2.75 -3.40
C LEU A 111 25.59 -2.75 -2.01
N ASP A 112 26.50 -1.81 -1.76
CA ASP A 112 27.10 -1.57 -0.44
C ASP A 112 26.04 -1.20 0.61
N LEU A 113 25.14 -0.26 0.29
CA LEU A 113 24.06 0.15 1.19
C LEU A 113 23.17 -1.02 1.61
N VAL A 114 22.76 -1.87 0.65
CA VAL A 114 21.92 -3.02 0.98
C VAL A 114 22.68 -4.08 1.76
N ALA A 115 23.98 -4.28 1.51
CA ALA A 115 24.81 -5.18 2.28
C ALA A 115 24.97 -4.70 3.75
N LEU A 116 25.23 -3.40 3.94
CA LEU A 116 25.31 -2.79 5.27
C LEU A 116 23.97 -2.90 6.04
N GLY A 117 22.84 -2.69 5.36
CA GLY A 117 21.51 -2.85 5.95
C GLY A 117 21.19 -4.29 6.37
N ALA A 118 21.72 -5.28 5.66
CA ALA A 118 21.54 -6.70 5.95
C ALA A 118 22.33 -7.19 7.18
N ALA A 119 23.37 -6.46 7.61
CA ALA A 119 24.23 -6.86 8.73
C ALA A 119 23.43 -7.04 10.04
N PRO A 120 23.58 -8.16 10.78
CA PRO A 120 22.83 -8.41 12.03
C PRO A 120 22.95 -7.29 13.06
N SER A 121 24.13 -6.66 13.11
CA SER A 121 24.38 -5.40 13.81
C SER A 121 24.74 -4.33 12.77
N PRO A 122 23.81 -3.44 12.40
CA PRO A 122 24.06 -2.42 11.40
C PRO A 122 25.14 -1.44 11.86
N ASP A 123 26.18 -1.26 11.03
CA ASP A 123 27.13 -0.17 11.19
C ASP A 123 26.48 1.14 10.68
N PHE A 124 25.86 1.86 11.60
CA PHE A 124 25.15 3.09 11.28
C PHE A 124 26.07 4.20 10.76
N VAL A 125 27.35 4.20 11.16
CA VAL A 125 28.32 5.20 10.67
C VAL A 125 28.66 4.92 9.21
N ALA A 126 28.92 3.66 8.87
CA ALA A 126 29.16 3.26 7.48
C ALA A 126 27.93 3.50 6.58
N ILE A 127 26.72 3.17 7.06
CA ILE A 127 25.47 3.44 6.34
C ILE A 127 25.32 4.95 6.05
N ASP A 128 25.58 5.80 7.03
CA ASP A 128 25.46 7.25 6.88
C ASP A 128 26.59 7.85 6.04
N ALA A 129 27.76 7.21 5.97
CA ALA A 129 28.87 7.60 5.10
C ALA A 129 28.65 7.25 3.61
N ASN A 130 27.75 6.30 3.30
CA ASN A 130 27.44 5.92 1.91
C ASN A 130 27.04 7.15 1.06
N PRO A 131 27.52 7.28 -0.20
CA PRO A 131 27.47 8.54 -0.95
C PRO A 131 26.08 8.90 -1.52
N LEU A 132 25.12 7.97 -1.47
CA LEU A 132 23.74 8.23 -1.87
C LEU A 132 23.08 9.27 -0.95
N SER A 133 22.11 10.01 -1.48
CA SER A 133 21.41 11.03 -0.70
C SER A 133 20.70 10.41 0.51
N GLN A 134 20.67 11.14 1.64
CA GLN A 134 20.08 10.61 2.88
C GLN A 134 18.64 10.13 2.70
N MET A 135 17.79 10.87 1.97
CA MET A 135 16.38 10.48 1.77
C MET A 135 16.28 9.18 0.99
N PHE A 136 17.15 9.00 -0.01
CA PHE A 136 17.17 7.81 -0.83
C PHE A 136 17.70 6.61 -0.04
N LYS A 137 18.76 6.79 0.75
CA LYS A 137 19.28 5.76 1.66
C LYS A 137 18.21 5.29 2.64
N ALA A 138 17.61 6.23 3.36
CA ALA A 138 16.58 5.96 4.35
C ALA A 138 15.39 5.21 3.73
N LYS A 139 14.98 5.61 2.52
CA LYS A 139 13.90 4.96 1.78
C LYS A 139 14.25 3.53 1.37
N ILE A 140 15.39 3.30 0.71
CA ILE A 140 15.85 1.98 0.27
C ILE A 140 15.96 1.02 1.46
N LEU A 141 16.62 1.46 2.54
CA LEU A 141 16.77 0.67 3.75
C LEU A 141 15.43 0.29 4.36
N SER A 142 14.47 1.22 4.42
CA SER A 142 13.13 0.93 4.95
C SER A 142 12.32 -0.03 4.06
N LEU A 143 12.57 -0.03 2.75
CA LEU A 143 11.92 -0.95 1.81
C LEU A 143 12.45 -2.37 1.97
N TYR A 144 13.78 -2.57 2.01
CA TYR A 144 14.34 -3.92 2.14
C TYR A 144 14.33 -4.45 3.57
N TYR A 145 14.59 -3.61 4.57
CA TYR A 145 14.83 -3.99 5.96
C TYR A 145 13.91 -3.22 6.93
N SER A 146 12.60 -3.35 6.74
CA SER A 146 11.60 -2.58 7.50
C SER A 146 11.62 -2.86 9.01
N GLU A 147 12.15 -4.00 9.45
CA GLU A 147 12.38 -4.35 10.86
C GLU A 147 13.59 -3.61 11.47
N ARG A 148 14.41 -2.95 10.66
CA ARG A 148 15.64 -2.29 11.11
C ARG A 148 15.63 -0.79 10.88
N PHE A 149 14.91 -0.32 9.85
CA PHE A 149 14.84 1.09 9.49
C PHE A 149 13.39 1.54 9.25
N LEU A 150 12.87 2.40 10.12
CA LEU A 150 11.56 3.02 9.92
C LEU A 150 11.59 3.97 8.71
N ALA A 151 10.49 4.07 7.96
CA ALA A 151 10.38 4.87 6.74
C ALA A 151 10.31 6.40 6.94
N VAL A 152 11.03 6.94 7.93
CA VAL A 152 11.22 8.39 8.11
C VAL A 152 12.43 8.81 7.29
N CYS A 153 12.17 9.45 6.15
CA CYS A 153 13.22 9.74 5.17
C CYS A 153 13.83 11.14 5.29
N SER A 154 13.20 12.10 5.96
CA SER A 154 13.76 13.46 6.11
C SER A 154 14.76 13.53 7.27
N PRO A 155 15.94 14.14 7.09
CA PRO A 155 16.88 14.37 8.18
C PRO A 155 16.26 15.18 9.31
N GLU A 156 15.53 16.25 8.96
CA GLU A 156 14.92 17.19 9.90
C GLU A 156 13.85 16.49 10.74
N HIS A 157 13.05 15.60 10.14
CA HIS A 157 12.08 14.80 10.88
C HIS A 157 12.74 13.75 11.78
N LEU A 158 13.88 13.17 11.39
CA LEU A 158 14.62 12.24 12.23
C LEU A 158 15.20 12.95 13.47
N ASP A 159 15.75 14.15 13.30
CA ASP A 159 16.19 15.01 14.41
C ASP A 159 15.04 15.32 15.36
N MET A 160 13.95 15.89 14.83
CA MET A 160 12.77 16.28 15.60
C MET A 160 12.19 15.09 16.39
N LEU A 161 12.00 13.95 15.73
CA LEU A 161 11.46 12.76 16.38
C LEU A 161 12.46 12.17 17.39
N GLY A 162 13.76 12.27 17.13
CA GLY A 162 14.80 11.86 18.08
C GLY A 162 14.74 12.67 19.38
N GLU A 163 14.62 13.99 19.26
CA GLU A 163 14.45 14.90 20.40
C GLU A 163 13.16 14.60 21.18
N ILE A 164 12.03 14.48 20.48
CA ILE A 164 10.73 14.15 21.09
C ILE A 164 10.75 12.82 21.85
N MET A 165 11.53 11.86 21.36
CA MET A 165 11.67 10.53 21.98
C MET A 165 12.78 10.48 23.04
N GLY A 166 13.54 11.56 23.24
CA GLY A 166 14.64 11.63 24.21
C GLY A 166 15.85 10.78 23.83
N PHE A 167 16.11 10.60 22.53
CA PHE A 167 17.33 9.93 22.07
C PHE A 167 18.53 10.86 22.15
N ASP A 168 19.75 10.28 22.20
CA ASP A 168 20.97 11.07 22.16
C ASP A 168 21.02 11.95 20.89
N VAL A 169 21.64 13.13 21.02
CA VAL A 169 21.84 14.07 19.92
C VAL A 169 22.97 13.62 18.99
N ASN A 170 22.97 14.11 17.74
CA ASN A 170 24.02 13.87 16.75
C ASN A 170 24.30 12.40 16.43
N LEU A 171 23.29 11.53 16.56
CA LEU A 171 23.41 10.15 16.11
C LEU A 171 23.30 10.06 14.58
N PRO A 172 23.86 9.01 13.95
CA PRO A 172 23.60 8.71 12.55
C PRO A 172 22.08 8.62 12.28
N ARG A 173 21.65 9.10 11.11
CA ARG A 173 20.25 9.11 10.65
C ARG A 173 19.66 7.72 10.59
N SER A 174 20.44 6.77 10.09
CA SER A 174 20.07 5.35 10.11
C SER A 174 19.89 4.80 11.53
N LYS A 175 20.63 5.30 12.52
CA LYS A 175 20.45 4.94 13.94
C LYS A 175 19.14 5.50 14.50
N TYR A 176 18.75 6.73 14.13
CA TYR A 176 17.43 7.26 14.50
C TYR A 176 16.29 6.41 13.93
N GLN A 177 16.38 5.98 12.66
CA GLN A 177 15.39 5.06 12.07
C GLN A 177 15.27 3.75 12.87
N ASN A 178 16.39 3.21 13.37
CA ASN A 178 16.42 2.01 14.19
C ASN A 178 15.85 2.24 15.60
N LEU A 179 16.23 3.33 16.26
CA LEU A 179 15.75 3.66 17.60
C LEU A 179 14.23 3.91 17.62
N LEU A 180 13.66 4.51 16.57
CA LEU A 180 12.21 4.67 16.44
C LEU A 180 11.48 3.31 16.37
N LEU A 181 12.06 2.31 15.71
CA LEU A 181 11.50 0.94 15.72
C LEU A 181 11.64 0.25 17.08
N LYS A 182 12.73 0.52 17.81
CA LYS A 182 12.87 0.04 19.19
C LYS A 182 11.83 0.68 20.10
N ALA A 183 11.56 1.98 19.95
CA ALA A 183 10.50 2.67 20.66
C ALA A 183 9.11 2.10 20.34
N LYS A 184 8.82 1.81 19.06
CA LYS A 184 7.62 1.08 18.62
C LYS A 184 7.48 -0.26 19.35
N SER A 185 8.56 -1.04 19.37
CA SER A 185 8.55 -2.41 19.90
C SER A 185 8.51 -2.46 21.43
N GLY A 186 9.01 -1.43 22.11
CA GLY A 186 9.03 -1.32 23.58
C GLY A 186 7.69 -0.92 24.21
N ASN A 187 6.68 -0.57 23.41
CA ASN A 187 5.35 -0.22 23.90
C ASN A 187 4.32 -1.29 23.52
N SER A 188 3.54 -1.74 24.50
CA SER A 188 2.61 -2.87 24.37
C SER A 188 1.55 -2.71 23.28
N LEU A 189 1.12 -1.48 23.01
CA LEU A 189 0.13 -1.19 21.97
C LEU A 189 0.79 -1.11 20.59
N THR A 190 1.85 -0.31 20.45
CA THR A 190 2.51 -0.09 19.15
C THR A 190 3.36 -1.26 18.69
N ALA A 191 3.73 -2.18 19.58
CA ALA A 191 4.47 -3.39 19.22
C ALA A 191 3.72 -4.23 18.17
N LYS A 192 2.38 -4.24 18.24
CA LYS A 192 1.49 -4.97 17.32
C LYS A 192 1.13 -4.19 16.05
N TRP A 193 1.51 -2.91 15.97
CA TRP A 193 1.26 -2.11 14.77
C TRP A 193 2.26 -2.47 13.68
N SER A 194 1.87 -2.28 12.43
CA SER A 194 2.84 -2.31 11.33
C SER A 194 3.71 -1.05 11.32
N GLU A 195 4.81 -1.10 10.57
CA GLU A 195 5.69 0.05 10.39
C GLU A 195 5.00 1.23 9.70
N PRO A 196 4.18 1.05 8.63
CA PRO A 196 3.39 2.14 8.06
C PRO A 196 2.42 2.79 9.06
N LYS A 197 1.72 1.98 9.88
CA LYS A 197 0.81 2.51 10.90
C LYS A 197 1.54 3.32 11.96
N PHE A 198 2.68 2.83 12.43
CA PHE A 198 3.50 3.56 13.40
C PHE A 198 4.06 4.86 12.82
N MET A 199 4.53 4.84 11.57
CA MET A 199 4.99 6.05 10.88
C MET A 199 3.86 7.07 10.70
N ALA A 200 2.65 6.61 10.30
CA ALA A 200 1.47 7.47 10.19
C ALA A 200 1.10 8.13 11.53
N TYR A 201 1.21 7.39 12.63
CA TYR A 201 1.04 7.92 13.98
C TYR A 201 2.05 9.04 14.28
N LEU A 202 3.36 8.78 14.09
CA LEU A 202 4.39 9.77 14.34
C LEU A 202 4.17 11.05 13.54
N TYR A 203 3.82 10.91 12.25
CA TYR A 203 3.56 12.05 11.40
C TYR A 203 2.29 12.82 11.79
N LYS A 204 1.20 12.12 12.14
CA LYS A 204 -0.05 12.77 12.55
C LYS A 204 0.11 13.54 13.86
N VAL A 205 0.79 12.95 14.84
CA VAL A 205 0.89 13.51 16.19
C VAL A 205 2.00 14.55 16.32
N TYR A 206 3.15 14.32 15.70
CA TYR A 206 4.36 15.11 15.97
C TYR A 206 4.80 15.99 14.80
N VAL A 207 4.60 15.56 13.55
CA VAL A 207 5.10 16.30 12.38
C VAL A 207 4.05 17.25 11.80
N ARG A 208 2.78 16.84 11.80
CA ARG A 208 1.67 17.55 11.13
C ARG A 208 0.61 18.07 12.10
N GLY A 209 0.99 18.36 13.35
CA GLY A 209 0.09 18.70 14.46
C GLY A 209 -1.02 19.72 14.16
N ASP A 210 -0.86 20.56 13.12
CA ASP A 210 -1.82 21.61 12.74
C ASP A 210 -2.51 21.44 11.36
N ARG A 211 -2.46 20.25 10.72
CA ARG A 211 -3.19 20.04 9.45
C ARG A 211 -4.35 19.06 9.61
N ALA A 212 -5.57 19.61 9.70
CA ALA A 212 -6.79 18.87 9.48
C ALA A 212 -6.73 18.20 8.09
N ILE A 213 -6.86 16.87 8.07
CA ILE A 213 -7.08 16.11 6.83
C ILE A 213 -8.55 16.38 6.46
N GLY A 214 -8.76 17.27 5.49
CA GLY A 214 -10.09 17.50 4.94
C GLY A 214 -10.56 16.27 4.17
N SER A 215 -11.76 15.78 4.50
CA SER A 215 -12.52 14.88 3.63
C SER A 215 -13.11 15.70 2.48
N PRO A 216 -12.90 15.35 1.20
CA PRO A 216 -13.63 15.96 0.10
C PRO A 216 -14.96 15.23 -0.07
N ILE A 217 -16.03 15.74 0.53
CA ILE A 217 -17.39 15.29 0.19
C ILE A 217 -18.28 16.54 0.00
N ASP A 218 -18.55 16.86 -1.26
CA ASP A 218 -19.58 17.82 -1.65
C ASP A 218 -20.95 17.15 -1.72
N LYS A 219 -22.00 17.94 -1.47
CA LYS A 219 -23.40 17.49 -1.34
C LYS A 219 -24.01 17.06 -2.70
N PRO A 220 -24.84 16.00 -2.74
CA PRO A 220 -25.44 15.52 -3.98
C PRO A 220 -26.54 16.44 -4.52
N ARG A 221 -26.69 16.48 -5.85
CA ARG A 221 -27.81 17.09 -6.59
C ARG A 221 -28.57 16.03 -7.40
N VAL A 222 -29.82 16.38 -7.70
CA VAL A 222 -31.02 15.59 -8.06
C VAL A 222 -30.86 14.50 -9.15
N LYS A 223 -31.51 13.35 -8.88
CA LYS A 223 -31.57 12.10 -9.68
C LYS A 223 -32.25 12.26 -11.05
N LYS A 224 -31.74 11.53 -12.06
CA LYS A 224 -32.47 11.14 -13.28
C LYS A 224 -32.42 9.61 -13.44
N HIS A 225 -33.58 8.98 -13.65
CA HIS A 225 -33.68 7.55 -13.93
C HIS A 225 -33.48 7.28 -15.42
N ARG A 226 -32.61 6.31 -15.75
CA ARG A 226 -32.46 5.74 -17.09
C ARG A 226 -32.81 4.26 -17.03
N ARG A 227 -33.56 3.77 -18.03
CA ARG A 227 -33.90 2.35 -18.20
C ARG A 227 -32.62 1.58 -18.57
N VAL A 228 -32.42 0.44 -17.92
CA VAL A 228 -31.25 -0.42 -18.12
C VAL A 228 -31.73 -1.79 -18.57
N ASP A 229 -31.07 -2.35 -19.59
CA ASP A 229 -31.26 -3.71 -20.07
C ASP A 229 -30.46 -4.69 -19.18
N PHE A 230 -31.15 -5.65 -18.57
CA PHE A 230 -30.61 -6.49 -17.50
C PHE A 230 -29.83 -7.71 -18.01
N GLU A 231 -30.11 -8.18 -19.23
CA GLU A 231 -29.60 -9.46 -19.73
C GLU A 231 -28.20 -9.32 -20.34
N GLU A 232 -27.95 -8.24 -21.09
CA GLU A 232 -26.62 -7.90 -21.61
C GLU A 232 -25.64 -7.48 -20.49
N MET A 233 -26.14 -6.84 -19.44
CA MET A 233 -25.35 -6.48 -18.25
C MET A 233 -24.83 -7.70 -17.48
N GLN A 234 -25.60 -8.79 -17.38
CA GLN A 234 -25.25 -9.93 -16.52
C GLN A 234 -24.03 -10.71 -17.05
N ASN A 235 -23.94 -10.88 -18.37
CA ASN A 235 -22.82 -11.57 -19.02
C ASN A 235 -21.53 -10.74 -19.05
N GLN A 236 -21.64 -9.42 -19.26
CA GLN A 236 -20.49 -8.51 -19.17
C GLN A 236 -19.97 -8.41 -17.73
N ARG A 237 -20.86 -8.41 -16.73
CA ARG A 237 -20.51 -8.39 -15.29
C ARG A 237 -19.72 -9.62 -14.85
N SER A 238 -20.06 -10.81 -15.36
CA SER A 238 -19.40 -12.06 -14.95
C SER A 238 -17.92 -12.12 -15.39
N LYS A 239 -17.60 -11.64 -16.60
CA LYS A 239 -16.20 -11.56 -17.08
C LYS A 239 -15.41 -10.49 -16.33
N ILE A 240 -16.02 -9.33 -16.10
CA ILE A 240 -15.40 -8.23 -15.37
C ILE A 240 -15.14 -8.63 -13.92
N GLY A 241 -16.05 -9.36 -13.28
CA GLY A 241 -15.89 -9.91 -11.93
C GLY A 241 -14.64 -10.79 -11.80
N ARG A 242 -14.49 -11.77 -12.70
CA ARG A 242 -13.30 -12.65 -12.70
C ARG A 242 -11.98 -11.90 -12.87
N ILE A 243 -11.94 -10.91 -13.77
CA ILE A 243 -10.74 -10.08 -13.97
C ILE A 243 -10.43 -9.27 -12.70
N ALA A 244 -11.45 -8.76 -12.02
CA ALA A 244 -11.27 -8.04 -10.76
C ALA A 244 -10.80 -8.95 -9.61
N GLU A 245 -11.32 -10.17 -9.52
CA GLU A 245 -10.87 -11.19 -8.56
C GLU A 245 -9.40 -11.57 -8.78
N GLU A 246 -8.99 -11.78 -10.03
CA GLU A 246 -7.58 -12.06 -10.37
C GLU A 246 -6.66 -10.89 -10.00
N TYR A 247 -7.11 -9.66 -10.27
CA TYR A 247 -6.40 -8.45 -9.89
C TYR A 247 -6.28 -8.32 -8.37
N ALA A 248 -7.37 -8.55 -7.64
CA ALA A 248 -7.42 -8.53 -6.19
C ALA A 248 -6.50 -9.59 -5.57
N LEU A 249 -6.46 -10.80 -6.13
CA LEU A 249 -5.56 -11.87 -5.68
C LEU A 249 -4.09 -11.49 -5.92
N ALA A 250 -3.75 -10.93 -7.08
CA ALA A 250 -2.39 -10.47 -7.36
C ALA A 250 -1.96 -9.36 -6.38
N TRP A 251 -2.86 -8.40 -6.14
CA TRP A 251 -2.66 -7.32 -5.20
C TRP A 251 -2.46 -7.85 -3.76
N GLU A 252 -3.25 -8.84 -3.36
CA GLU A 252 -3.16 -9.43 -2.01
C GLU A 252 -1.84 -10.18 -1.80
N LYS A 253 -1.38 -10.92 -2.82
CA LYS A 253 -0.06 -11.56 -2.79
C LYS A 253 1.05 -10.54 -2.60
N GLU A 254 0.98 -9.42 -3.32
CA GLU A 254 1.92 -8.32 -3.15
C GLU A 254 1.84 -7.71 -1.74
N ARG A 255 0.63 -7.51 -1.19
CA ARG A 255 0.46 -7.05 0.19
C ARG A 255 1.12 -7.98 1.21
N LEU A 256 0.95 -9.30 1.07
CA LEU A 256 1.59 -10.29 1.95
C LEU A 256 3.13 -10.26 1.83
N ILE A 257 3.68 -10.18 0.63
CA ILE A 257 5.13 -10.02 0.41
C ILE A 257 5.62 -8.74 1.12
N GLY A 258 4.92 -7.63 0.92
CA GLY A 258 5.21 -6.36 1.57
C GLY A 258 5.02 -6.38 3.09
N ALA A 259 4.21 -7.28 3.63
CA ALA A 259 4.07 -7.54 5.07
C ALA A 259 5.11 -8.53 5.61
N ARG A 260 6.04 -9.04 4.79
CA ARG A 260 7.00 -10.11 5.13
C ARG A 260 6.31 -11.45 5.45
N LEU A 261 5.16 -11.69 4.85
CA LEU A 261 4.36 -12.92 4.95
C LEU A 261 4.35 -13.69 3.62
N GLU A 262 5.42 -13.63 2.84
CA GLU A 262 5.53 -14.32 1.55
C GLU A 262 5.25 -15.83 1.67
N HIS A 263 5.69 -16.46 2.77
CA HIS A 263 5.41 -17.87 3.04
C HIS A 263 3.91 -18.21 3.15
N ARG A 264 3.04 -17.22 3.41
CA ARG A 264 1.58 -17.37 3.47
C ARG A 264 0.88 -17.18 2.13
N VAL A 265 1.57 -16.71 1.09
CA VAL A 265 0.98 -16.52 -0.24
C VAL A 265 0.37 -17.83 -0.78
N LYS A 266 1.03 -18.96 -0.54
CA LYS A 266 0.53 -20.30 -0.91
C LYS A 266 -0.61 -20.80 -0.02
N ASN A 267 -0.88 -20.14 1.10
CA ASN A 267 -1.93 -20.48 2.05
C ASN A 267 -3.19 -19.62 1.87
N ILE A 268 -3.23 -18.72 0.89
CA ILE A 268 -4.47 -18.05 0.52
C ILE A 268 -5.43 -19.12 0.01
N GLU A 269 -6.61 -19.23 0.63
CA GLU A 269 -7.66 -20.11 0.16
C GLU A 269 -8.51 -19.38 -0.87
N ASP A 270 -8.62 -19.96 -2.06
CA ASP A 270 -9.53 -19.50 -3.12
C ASP A 270 -10.91 -20.12 -2.89
N ARG A 271 -11.88 -19.29 -2.55
CA ARG A 271 -13.25 -19.69 -2.17
C ARG A 271 -14.30 -19.26 -3.20
N ARG A 272 -13.88 -18.73 -4.35
CA ARG A 272 -14.76 -18.20 -5.40
C ARG A 272 -15.76 -19.21 -5.95
N ASP A 273 -15.37 -20.49 -6.01
CA ASP A 273 -16.26 -21.58 -6.45
C ASP A 273 -17.25 -22.03 -5.36
N HIS A 274 -17.19 -21.45 -4.15
CA HIS A 274 -17.97 -21.82 -2.98
C HIS A 274 -18.67 -20.59 -2.37
N PRO A 275 -19.67 -20.00 -3.05
CA PRO A 275 -20.33 -18.76 -2.63
C PRO A 275 -20.98 -18.84 -1.24
N GLY A 276 -21.22 -20.04 -0.72
CA GLY A 276 -21.72 -20.27 0.65
C GLY A 276 -20.80 -19.74 1.75
N TYR A 277 -19.49 -19.57 1.51
CA TYR A 277 -18.57 -18.94 2.47
C TYR A 277 -18.82 -17.43 2.62
N GLY A 278 -19.51 -16.80 1.67
CA GLY A 278 -19.83 -15.38 1.70
C GLY A 278 -18.61 -14.46 1.55
N HIS A 279 -17.50 -14.97 1.02
CA HIS A 279 -16.32 -14.19 0.62
C HIS A 279 -15.45 -14.96 -0.39
N ASP A 280 -14.78 -14.24 -1.29
CA ASP A 280 -13.95 -14.81 -2.36
C ASP A 280 -12.63 -15.44 -1.89
N PHE A 281 -11.94 -14.85 -0.91
CA PHE A 281 -10.64 -15.34 -0.44
C PHE A 281 -10.49 -15.30 1.08
N LEU A 282 -9.80 -16.30 1.63
CA LEU A 282 -9.28 -16.26 3.00
C LEU A 282 -7.76 -16.06 2.97
N SER A 283 -7.29 -14.98 3.60
CA SER A 283 -5.88 -14.60 3.66
C SER A 283 -5.46 -14.21 5.10
N PHE A 284 -4.37 -13.45 5.26
CA PHE A 284 -3.74 -13.16 6.54
C PHE A 284 -3.41 -11.68 6.72
N ASN A 285 -3.71 -11.08 7.87
CA ASN A 285 -3.26 -9.74 8.21
C ASN A 285 -1.78 -9.72 8.66
N THR A 286 -1.23 -8.54 8.95
CA THR A 286 0.16 -8.34 9.40
C THR A 286 0.51 -9.07 10.70
N ASN A 287 -0.49 -9.42 11.51
CA ASN A 287 -0.36 -10.21 12.73
C ASN A 287 -0.61 -11.72 12.49
N ASN A 288 -0.64 -12.16 11.23
CA ASN A 288 -0.83 -13.54 10.82
C ASN A 288 -2.19 -14.15 11.22
N LYS A 289 -3.19 -13.30 11.51
CA LYS A 289 -4.59 -13.71 11.73
C LYS A 289 -5.36 -13.68 10.42
N HIS A 290 -6.49 -14.38 10.36
CA HIS A 290 -7.35 -14.42 9.19
C HIS A 290 -7.79 -13.02 8.74
N ARG A 291 -7.87 -12.87 7.41
CA ARG A 291 -8.43 -11.73 6.68
C ARG A 291 -9.39 -12.30 5.65
N PHE A 292 -10.67 -11.99 5.76
CA PHE A 292 -11.70 -12.40 4.81
C PHE A 292 -11.82 -11.33 3.73
N ILE A 293 -11.81 -11.72 2.46
CA ILE A 293 -11.74 -10.79 1.33
C ILE A 293 -12.90 -11.05 0.39
N GLU A 294 -13.72 -10.03 0.19
CA GLU A 294 -14.80 -10.00 -0.80
C GLU A 294 -14.48 -8.95 -1.88
N VAL A 295 -14.41 -9.37 -3.14
CA VAL A 295 -13.97 -8.55 -4.25
C VAL A 295 -15.16 -7.93 -4.97
N LYS A 296 -15.12 -6.61 -5.14
CA LYS A 296 -16.21 -5.87 -5.77
C LYS A 296 -15.70 -4.93 -6.85
N CYS A 297 -16.22 -5.08 -8.06
CA CYS A 297 -16.05 -4.08 -9.10
C CYS A 297 -16.84 -2.83 -8.76
N VAL A 298 -16.16 -1.69 -8.78
CA VAL A 298 -16.76 -0.40 -8.48
C VAL A 298 -17.21 0.29 -9.77
N ALA A 299 -18.50 0.59 -9.85
CA ALA A 299 -19.06 1.44 -10.89
C ALA A 299 -19.01 2.91 -10.44
N LYS A 300 -18.54 3.79 -11.31
CA LYS A 300 -18.58 5.24 -11.10
C LYS A 300 -19.98 5.78 -11.36
N LEU A 301 -20.50 6.57 -10.43
CA LEU A 301 -21.73 7.34 -10.56
C LEU A 301 -21.41 8.83 -10.72
N SER A 302 -22.43 9.63 -11.02
CA SER A 302 -22.30 11.10 -11.10
C SER A 302 -21.92 11.74 -9.76
N ASP A 303 -22.33 11.11 -8.66
CA ASP A 303 -22.27 11.62 -7.29
C ASP A 303 -21.51 10.67 -6.34
N GLY A 304 -20.75 9.72 -6.88
CA GLY A 304 -19.95 8.80 -6.08
C GLY A 304 -19.65 7.50 -6.80
N HIS A 305 -19.69 6.41 -6.04
CA HIS A 305 -19.35 5.08 -6.48
C HIS A 305 -20.35 4.07 -5.95
N ARG A 306 -20.56 2.97 -6.67
CA ARG A 306 -21.44 1.88 -6.26
C ARG A 306 -20.82 0.54 -6.60
N PHE A 307 -21.07 -0.43 -5.73
CA PHE A 307 -20.93 -1.86 -6.04
C PHE A 307 -22.18 -2.60 -5.54
N PHE A 308 -22.31 -3.88 -5.89
CA PHE A 308 -23.41 -4.72 -5.45
C PHE A 308 -22.91 -5.73 -4.41
N LEU A 309 -23.70 -5.95 -3.37
CA LEU A 309 -23.42 -6.88 -2.28
C LEU A 309 -24.57 -7.89 -2.19
N SER A 310 -24.28 -9.18 -2.13
CA SER A 310 -25.30 -10.20 -1.89
C SER A 310 -25.68 -10.24 -0.41
N ASP A 311 -26.88 -10.77 -0.10
CA ASP A 311 -27.30 -10.90 1.30
C ASP A 311 -26.37 -11.85 2.07
N ASN A 312 -25.90 -12.95 1.45
CA ASN A 312 -24.97 -13.87 2.10
C ASN A 312 -23.65 -13.18 2.49
N GLU A 313 -23.06 -12.38 1.59
CA GLU A 313 -21.85 -11.60 1.87
C GLU A 313 -22.10 -10.58 3.00
N HIS A 314 -23.23 -9.89 2.94
CA HIS A 314 -23.62 -8.92 3.96
C HIS A 314 -23.77 -9.58 5.34
N GLN A 315 -24.58 -10.64 5.46
CA GLN A 315 -24.76 -11.35 6.72
C GLN A 315 -23.43 -11.92 7.24
N THR A 316 -22.62 -12.51 6.36
CA THR A 316 -21.30 -13.06 6.71
C THR A 316 -20.42 -11.97 7.31
N SER A 317 -20.35 -10.79 6.69
CA SER A 317 -19.54 -9.66 7.15
C SER A 317 -19.94 -9.14 8.54
N LEU A 318 -21.18 -9.37 8.98
CA LEU A 318 -21.70 -8.93 10.27
C LEU A 318 -21.50 -9.96 11.38
N THR A 319 -21.14 -11.20 11.05
CA THR A 319 -20.92 -12.25 12.05
C THR A 319 -19.76 -11.90 12.98
N LYS A 320 -19.82 -12.38 14.23
CA LYS A 320 -18.76 -12.16 15.24
C LYS A 320 -17.38 -12.64 14.77
N GLU A 321 -17.34 -13.72 14.00
CA GLU A 321 -16.10 -14.29 13.46
C GLU A 321 -15.46 -13.40 12.39
N HIS A 322 -16.27 -12.76 11.55
CA HIS A 322 -15.78 -12.06 10.37
C HIS A 322 -15.68 -10.54 10.55
N ARG A 323 -16.55 -9.91 11.36
CA ARG A 323 -16.72 -8.44 11.42
C ARG A 323 -15.45 -7.63 11.61
N GLU A 324 -14.49 -8.13 12.39
CA GLU A 324 -13.24 -7.42 12.69
C GLU A 324 -12.15 -7.64 11.62
N ALA A 325 -12.41 -8.50 10.63
CA ALA A 325 -11.43 -8.93 9.63
C ALA A 325 -12.01 -9.13 8.22
N TYR A 326 -13.25 -8.69 7.97
CA TYR A 326 -13.92 -8.81 6.67
C TYR A 326 -13.71 -7.54 5.84
N TYR A 327 -13.00 -7.69 4.72
CA TYR A 327 -12.60 -6.59 3.86
C TYR A 327 -13.29 -6.66 2.51
N PHE A 328 -13.75 -5.50 2.05
CA PHE A 328 -14.06 -5.30 0.65
C PHE A 328 -12.81 -4.89 -0.11
N TYR A 329 -12.52 -5.60 -1.19
CA TYR A 329 -11.50 -5.25 -2.17
C TYR A 329 -12.20 -4.59 -3.34
N LEU A 330 -12.29 -3.27 -3.27
CA LEU A 330 -13.02 -2.44 -4.20
C LEU A 330 -12.13 -2.13 -5.41
N VAL A 331 -12.38 -2.81 -6.53
CA VAL A 331 -11.60 -2.70 -7.77
C VAL A 331 -12.19 -1.63 -8.68
N PHE A 332 -11.40 -0.61 -8.98
CA PHE A 332 -11.76 0.49 -9.89
C PHE A 332 -11.23 0.22 -11.29
N LEU A 333 -12.11 0.34 -12.29
CA LEU A 333 -11.75 0.13 -13.68
C LEU A 333 -11.27 1.44 -14.34
N GLY A 334 -10.24 1.33 -15.17
CA GLY A 334 -9.74 2.37 -16.05
C GLY A 334 -10.66 2.64 -17.23
N ARG A 335 -10.30 3.64 -18.05
CA ARG A 335 -11.06 4.00 -19.27
C ARG A 335 -11.06 2.90 -20.32
N ASP A 336 -10.06 2.03 -20.27
CA ASP A 336 -9.89 0.84 -21.12
C ASP A 336 -10.67 -0.38 -20.60
N GLY A 337 -11.42 -0.22 -19.51
CA GLY A 337 -12.21 -1.29 -18.88
C GLY A 337 -11.37 -2.30 -18.08
N ARG A 338 -10.07 -2.05 -17.89
CA ARG A 338 -9.19 -2.93 -17.09
C ARG A 338 -9.09 -2.44 -15.65
N PRO A 339 -8.86 -3.32 -14.66
CA PRO A 339 -8.53 -2.90 -13.31
C PRO A 339 -7.34 -1.93 -13.30
N ALA A 340 -7.54 -0.78 -12.65
CA ALA A 340 -6.54 0.29 -12.57
C ALA A 340 -6.13 0.59 -11.13
N ASP A 341 -7.03 0.39 -10.16
CA ASP A 341 -6.78 0.67 -8.76
C ASP A 341 -7.62 -0.25 -7.85
N LEU A 342 -7.18 -0.42 -6.60
CA LEU A 342 -7.87 -1.21 -5.58
C LEU A 342 -7.84 -0.50 -4.23
N LEU A 343 -9.02 -0.34 -3.63
CA LEU A 343 -9.18 0.09 -2.25
C LEU A 343 -9.59 -1.10 -1.37
N ALA A 344 -8.70 -1.51 -0.47
CA ALA A 344 -9.04 -2.46 0.58
C ALA A 344 -9.63 -1.70 1.77
N VAL A 345 -10.86 -2.03 2.16
CA VAL A 345 -11.56 -1.36 3.26
C VAL A 345 -12.26 -2.38 4.15
N LEU A 346 -12.12 -2.24 5.48
CA LEU A 346 -12.82 -3.07 6.44
C LEU A 346 -14.32 -2.75 6.36
N ALA A 347 -15.17 -3.77 6.29
CA ALA A 347 -16.62 -3.60 6.15
C ALA A 347 -17.21 -2.70 7.27
N GLU A 348 -16.79 -2.91 8.52
CA GLU A 348 -17.19 -2.10 9.68
C GLU A 348 -16.79 -0.62 9.57
N GLN A 349 -15.74 -0.30 8.80
CA GLN A 349 -15.33 1.09 8.52
C GLN A 349 -16.06 1.71 7.33
N LEU A 350 -16.56 0.88 6.41
CA LEU A 350 -17.27 1.31 5.21
C LEU A 350 -18.75 1.60 5.51
N TYR A 351 -19.44 0.69 6.20
CA TYR A 351 -20.90 0.79 6.39
C TYR A 351 -21.39 2.11 7.00
N PRO A 352 -20.73 2.69 8.03
CA PRO A 352 -21.17 3.98 8.58
C PRO A 352 -21.02 5.16 7.62
N LYS A 353 -20.30 4.99 6.51
CA LYS A 353 -20.00 6.01 5.50
C LYS A 353 -20.72 5.74 4.18
N ALA A 354 -21.57 4.72 4.11
CA ALA A 354 -22.24 4.26 2.88
C ALA A 354 -23.76 4.23 3.05
N GLU A 355 -24.48 4.50 1.96
CA GLU A 355 -25.92 4.24 1.87
C GLU A 355 -26.14 2.82 1.32
N MET A 356 -26.89 1.99 2.05
CA MET A 356 -27.24 0.64 1.64
C MET A 356 -28.67 0.62 1.11
N LEU A 357 -28.83 0.27 -0.17
CA LEU A 357 -30.13 0.16 -0.83
C LEU A 357 -30.41 -1.29 -1.22
N PRO A 358 -31.62 -1.81 -1.01
CA PRO A 358 -31.98 -3.14 -1.49
C PRO A 358 -31.83 -3.25 -3.01
N SER A 359 -31.21 -4.33 -3.48
CA SER A 359 -30.97 -4.56 -4.92
C SER A 359 -31.72 -5.74 -5.50
N SER A 360 -32.01 -6.78 -4.71
CA SER A 360 -32.64 -8.02 -5.17
C SER A 360 -33.23 -8.81 -4.01
N TYR A 361 -34.33 -9.51 -4.27
CA TYR A 361 -34.93 -10.47 -3.35
C TYR A 361 -35.25 -11.75 -4.13
N GLU A 362 -34.93 -12.91 -3.55
CA GLU A 362 -35.36 -14.20 -4.09
C GLU A 362 -36.50 -14.74 -3.23
N VAL A 363 -37.65 -15.02 -3.86
CA VAL A 363 -38.80 -15.62 -3.19
C VAL A 363 -38.94 -17.05 -3.67
N ARG A 364 -38.76 -18.00 -2.77
CA ARG A 364 -38.99 -19.43 -3.02
C ARG A 364 -40.25 -19.87 -2.29
N PHE A 365 -41.06 -20.68 -2.94
CA PHE A 365 -42.26 -21.24 -2.36
C PHE A 365 -42.42 -22.67 -2.83
N ASP A 366 -42.94 -23.54 -1.97
CA ASP A 366 -43.36 -24.89 -2.37
C ASP A 366 -44.84 -24.84 -2.75
N ARG A 367 -45.16 -25.27 -3.98
CA ARG A 367 -46.54 -25.32 -4.47
C ARG A 367 -47.42 -26.25 -3.62
N CYS A 368 -46.85 -27.28 -3.00
CA CYS A 368 -47.57 -28.26 -2.18
C CYS A 368 -48.13 -27.68 -0.88
N GLU A 369 -47.59 -26.58 -0.37
CA GLU A 369 -48.08 -25.94 0.85
C GLU A 369 -49.36 -25.10 0.64
N PHE A 370 -49.71 -24.80 -0.61
CA PHE A 370 -50.90 -24.02 -0.97
C PHE A 370 -52.11 -24.88 -1.35
N HIS A 371 -51.98 -26.21 -1.34
CA HIS A 371 -53.06 -27.15 -1.73
C HIS A 371 -53.71 -27.86 -0.52
N LYS A 372 -53.38 -27.50 0.73
CA LYS A 372 -53.94 -28.12 1.95
C LYS A 372 -55.20 -27.42 2.51
N THR A 373 -55.86 -26.54 1.76
CA THR A 373 -57.04 -25.79 2.22
C THR A 373 -58.23 -25.85 1.26
N ALA A 374 -58.39 -26.97 0.55
CA ALA A 374 -59.60 -27.27 -0.21
C ALA A 374 -60.00 -28.74 -0.03
N GLU A 375 -60.27 -29.15 1.21
CA GLU A 375 -61.20 -30.25 1.51
C GLU A 375 -62.16 -29.82 2.62
#